data_AF-A0A2S9I5J9-F1
#
_entry.id   AF-A0A2S9I5J9-F1
#
_cell.length_a   1.000
_cell.length_b   1.000
_cell.length_c   1.000
_cell.angle_alpha   90.00
_cell.angle_beta   90.00
_cell.angle_gamma   90.00
#
_symmetry.space_group_name_H-M   'P 1'
#
loop_
_entity.id
_entity.type
_entity.pdbx_description
1 polymer ?
#
loop_
_entity_poly.entity_id
_entity_poly.type
_entity_poly.pdbx_seq_one_letter_code
_entity_poly.pdbx_strand_id
1 'polypeptide(L)'
;MATIPNNDPVPSNAPRNVKFNAEKIDEFVNSQDLTYTDRLSVVRKTWAGIETDSAEKLAEIDNIITSLDTANFTFASEAAGLAATTEGQYFRAFQDINGFVLFRYYQNVSGAAVFKGSLLGNAASEELAALLSSVGYFIGNEFDTDKQYPVIDSNKRLLCWWMGPDYHIPGSVHA
;
A
#
# COMPACT_ATOMS: atom_id res chain seq x y z
N MET A 1 -50.80 13.40 -34.53
CA MET A 1 -51.14 11.99 -34.24
C MET A 1 -50.03 11.38 -33.40
N ALA A 2 -50.33 11.01 -32.16
CA ALA A 2 -49.38 10.31 -31.29
C ALA A 2 -49.03 8.95 -31.89
N THR A 3 -47.78 8.52 -31.77
CA THR A 3 -47.38 7.17 -32.14
C THR A 3 -47.80 6.21 -31.02
N ILE A 4 -48.19 4.99 -31.37
CA ILE A 4 -48.57 3.94 -30.39
C ILE A 4 -47.63 2.77 -30.63
N PRO A 5 -47.03 2.15 -29.60
CA PRO A 5 -46.24 0.93 -29.77
C PRO A 5 -46.98 -0.14 -30.59
N ASN A 6 -46.24 -0.97 -31.32
CA ASN A 6 -46.77 -2.11 -32.07
C ASN A 6 -45.73 -3.23 -32.15
N ASN A 7 -46.18 -4.43 -32.50
CA ASN A 7 -45.31 -5.61 -32.54
C ASN A 7 -44.81 -5.95 -33.95
N ASP A 8 -44.75 -4.98 -34.88
CA ASP A 8 -44.23 -5.26 -36.22
C ASP A 8 -42.73 -5.61 -36.10
N PRO A 9 -42.21 -6.55 -36.91
CA PRO A 9 -40.82 -7.00 -36.81
C PRO A 9 -39.80 -5.86 -36.88
N VAL A 10 -38.62 -6.09 -36.31
CA VAL A 10 -37.44 -5.23 -36.47
C VAL A 10 -36.46 -5.97 -37.39
N PRO A 11 -36.05 -5.39 -38.53
CA PRO A 11 -36.33 -4.03 -39.01
C PRO A 11 -37.74 -3.86 -39.61
N SER A 12 -38.23 -2.62 -39.65
CA SER A 12 -39.50 -2.26 -40.32
C SER A 12 -39.33 -1.02 -41.19
N ASN A 13 -39.92 -1.04 -42.39
CA ASN A 13 -39.99 0.09 -43.31
C ASN A 13 -41.35 0.81 -43.28
N ALA A 14 -42.28 0.40 -42.40
CA ALA A 14 -43.60 1.02 -42.32
C ALA A 14 -43.47 2.49 -41.87
N PRO A 15 -44.11 3.46 -42.55
CA PRO A 15 -43.97 4.89 -42.22
C PRO A 15 -44.29 5.24 -40.77
N ARG A 16 -45.26 4.53 -40.18
CA ARG A 16 -45.64 4.67 -38.76
C ARG A 16 -44.51 4.28 -37.80
N ASN A 17 -43.75 3.24 -38.13
CA ASN A 17 -42.65 2.75 -37.30
C ASN A 17 -41.43 3.64 -37.42
N VAL A 18 -41.17 4.19 -38.61
CA VAL A 18 -40.14 5.21 -38.82
C VAL A 18 -40.42 6.44 -37.94
N LYS A 19 -41.67 6.91 -37.91
CA LYS A 19 -42.05 8.03 -37.04
C LYS A 19 -41.87 7.70 -35.55
N PHE A 20 -42.34 6.54 -35.08
CA PHE A 20 -42.15 6.11 -33.69
C PHE A 20 -40.65 6.06 -33.33
N ASN A 21 -39.83 5.46 -34.20
CA ASN A 21 -38.39 5.37 -33.98
C ASN A 21 -37.74 6.76 -33.93
N ALA A 22 -38.20 7.73 -34.72
CA ALA A 22 -37.71 9.10 -34.66
C ALA A 22 -38.02 9.78 -33.31
N GLU A 23 -39.24 9.60 -32.77
CA GLU A 23 -39.60 10.09 -31.44
C GLU A 23 -38.75 9.41 -30.34
N LYS A 24 -38.46 8.12 -30.47
CA LYS A 24 -37.57 7.41 -29.53
C LYS A 24 -36.09 7.76 -29.66
N ILE A 25 -35.62 8.16 -30.85
CA ILE A 25 -34.28 8.71 -31.01
C ILE A 25 -34.17 10.05 -30.27
N ASP A 26 -35.18 10.91 -30.36
CA ASP A 26 -35.23 12.16 -29.61
C ASP A 26 -35.20 11.89 -28.09
N GLU A 27 -36.01 10.96 -27.59
CA GLU A 27 -35.99 10.54 -26.18
C GLU A 27 -34.63 9.91 -25.78
N PHE A 28 -34.05 9.07 -26.63
CA PHE A 28 -32.74 8.47 -26.38
C PHE A 28 -31.64 9.53 -26.24
N VAL A 29 -31.62 10.53 -27.12
CA VAL A 29 -30.55 11.55 -27.15
C VAL A 29 -30.75 12.64 -26.11
N ASN A 30 -31.98 13.11 -25.90
CA ASN A 30 -32.26 14.34 -25.16
C ASN A 30 -32.86 14.12 -23.76
N SER A 31 -33.38 12.93 -23.46
CA SER A 31 -33.98 12.68 -22.13
C SER A 31 -32.93 12.64 -21.02
N GLN A 32 -33.33 13.09 -19.84
CA GLN A 32 -32.57 12.95 -18.59
C GLN A 32 -32.91 11.66 -17.84
N ASP A 33 -33.98 10.96 -18.22
CA ASP A 33 -34.29 9.64 -17.68
C ASP A 33 -33.20 8.65 -18.12
N LEU A 34 -32.84 7.69 -17.27
CA LEU A 34 -31.76 6.73 -17.58
C LEU A 34 -32.18 5.66 -18.59
N THR A 35 -33.49 5.49 -18.77
CA THR A 35 -34.05 4.45 -19.63
C THR A 35 -35.24 4.96 -20.43
N TYR A 36 -35.50 4.31 -21.55
CA TYR A 36 -36.70 4.50 -22.35
C TYR A 36 -37.23 3.14 -22.80
N THR A 37 -38.53 3.08 -23.10
CA THR A 37 -39.17 1.87 -23.63
C THR A 37 -39.29 1.96 -25.15
N ASP A 38 -38.77 0.96 -25.86
CA ASP A 38 -38.81 0.90 -27.32
C ASP A 38 -40.18 0.43 -27.86
N ARG A 39 -40.27 0.28 -29.19
CA ARG A 39 -41.52 -0.07 -29.89
C ARG A 39 -42.08 -1.42 -29.48
N LEU A 40 -41.22 -2.34 -29.08
CA LEU A 40 -41.53 -3.71 -28.70
C LEU A 40 -41.65 -3.86 -27.17
N SER A 41 -41.82 -2.75 -26.45
CA SER A 41 -41.89 -2.70 -25.00
C SER A 41 -40.61 -3.16 -24.29
N VAL A 42 -39.45 -3.10 -24.96
CA VAL A 42 -38.16 -3.42 -24.33
C VAL A 42 -37.56 -2.15 -23.73
N VAL A 43 -37.15 -2.24 -22.46
CA VAL A 43 -36.45 -1.15 -21.77
C VAL A 43 -35.00 -1.09 -22.27
N ARG A 44 -34.59 0.10 -22.68
CA ARG A 44 -33.25 0.42 -23.20
C ARG A 44 -32.68 1.58 -22.39
N LYS A 45 -31.36 1.78 -22.45
CA LYS A 45 -30.74 2.97 -21.87
C LYS A 45 -30.86 4.15 -22.82
N THR A 46 -31.12 5.33 -22.25
CA THR A 46 -30.90 6.60 -22.94
C THR A 46 -29.41 6.92 -22.98
N TRP A 47 -29.04 7.99 -23.68
CA TRP A 47 -27.69 8.52 -23.65
C TRP A 47 -27.25 8.88 -22.21
N ALA A 48 -28.10 9.59 -21.46
CA ALA A 48 -27.85 9.93 -20.05
C ALA A 48 -27.60 8.67 -19.17
N GLY A 49 -28.36 7.60 -19.41
CA GLY A 49 -28.15 6.31 -18.74
C GLY A 49 -26.80 5.66 -19.08
N ILE A 50 -26.36 5.74 -20.34
CA ILE A 50 -25.05 5.23 -20.77
C ILE A 50 -23.92 6.06 -20.18
N GLU A 51 -24.05 7.39 -20.17
CA GLU A 51 -23.07 8.30 -19.58
C GLU A 51 -22.89 8.05 -18.08
N THR A 52 -24.01 7.87 -17.36
CA THR A 52 -23.99 7.57 -15.91
C THR A 52 -23.23 6.28 -15.62
N ASP A 53 -23.60 5.18 -16.28
CA ASP A 53 -22.87 3.90 -16.15
C ASP A 53 -21.39 4.02 -16.50
N SER A 54 -21.09 4.76 -17.58
CA SER A 54 -19.71 4.95 -18.03
C SER A 54 -18.91 5.72 -16.99
N ALA A 55 -19.48 6.77 -16.40
CA ALA A 55 -18.85 7.53 -15.32
C ALA A 55 -18.62 6.68 -14.07
N GLU A 56 -19.60 5.87 -13.67
CA GLU A 56 -19.44 4.93 -12.54
C GLU A 56 -18.32 3.91 -12.80
N LYS A 57 -18.27 3.35 -14.01
CA LYS A 57 -17.23 2.39 -14.38
C LYS A 57 -15.84 3.01 -14.47
N LEU A 58 -15.74 4.25 -14.95
CA LEU A 58 -14.48 5.00 -14.94
C LEU A 58 -13.98 5.24 -13.51
N ALA A 59 -14.87 5.63 -12.59
CA ALA A 59 -14.51 5.81 -11.18
C ALA A 59 -14.06 4.49 -10.51
N GLU A 60 -14.69 3.36 -10.86
CA GLU A 60 -14.25 2.04 -10.40
C GLU A 60 -12.83 1.69 -10.90
N ILE A 61 -12.54 1.99 -12.16
CA ILE A 61 -11.21 1.79 -12.75
C ILE A 61 -10.16 2.66 -12.04
N ASP A 62 -10.45 3.93 -11.77
CA ASP A 62 -9.53 4.83 -11.08
C ASP A 62 -9.18 4.34 -9.67
N ASN A 63 -10.16 3.79 -8.95
CA ASN A 63 -9.95 3.17 -7.65
C ASN A 63 -9.03 1.94 -7.73
N ILE A 64 -9.23 1.08 -8.74
CA ILE A 64 -8.38 -0.10 -8.98
C ILE A 64 -6.94 0.34 -9.29
N ILE A 65 -6.75 1.32 -10.16
CA ILE A 65 -5.42 1.84 -10.53
C ILE A 65 -4.70 2.38 -9.29
N THR A 66 -5.38 3.19 -8.48
CA THR A 66 -4.81 3.75 -7.24
C THR A 66 -4.44 2.65 -6.24
N SER A 67 -5.29 1.63 -6.12
CA SER A 67 -5.00 0.45 -5.29
C SER A 67 -3.76 -0.31 -5.77
N LEU A 68 -3.61 -0.50 -7.08
CA LEU A 68 -2.46 -1.21 -7.65
C LEU A 68 -1.16 -0.42 -7.48
N ASP A 69 -1.19 0.90 -7.62
CA ASP A 69 -0.05 1.79 -7.39
C ASP A 69 0.50 1.64 -5.95
N THR A 70 -0.40 1.53 -4.97
CA THR A 70 -0.04 1.38 -3.55
C THR A 70 0.24 -0.06 -3.10
N ALA A 71 0.04 -1.06 -3.96
CA ALA A 71 0.09 -2.48 -3.58
C ALA A 71 1.51 -3.04 -3.28
N ASN A 72 2.55 -2.21 -3.36
CA ASN A 72 3.91 -2.54 -2.92
C ASN A 72 4.43 -3.87 -3.51
N PHE A 73 4.43 -3.95 -4.84
CA PHE A 73 4.79 -5.14 -5.61
C PHE A 73 6.15 -5.71 -5.18
N THR A 74 6.26 -7.05 -5.22
CA THR A 74 7.49 -7.75 -4.84
C THR A 74 8.28 -8.11 -6.09
N PHE A 75 9.52 -7.64 -6.17
CA PHE A 75 10.42 -7.91 -7.28
C PHE A 75 11.67 -8.65 -6.83
N ALA A 76 12.32 -9.33 -7.78
CA ALA A 76 13.54 -10.09 -7.52
C ALA A 76 14.77 -9.21 -7.20
N SER A 77 14.76 -7.94 -7.62
CA SER A 77 15.85 -7.00 -7.38
C SER A 77 15.36 -5.55 -7.46
N GLU A 78 16.19 -4.62 -6.96
CA GLU A 78 15.94 -3.18 -7.05
C GLU A 78 15.81 -2.71 -8.51
N ALA A 79 16.69 -3.19 -9.39
CA ALA A 79 16.66 -2.85 -10.81
C ALA A 79 15.38 -3.37 -11.50
N ALA A 80 14.92 -4.58 -11.16
CA ALA A 80 13.68 -5.12 -11.70
C ALA A 80 12.46 -4.33 -11.24
N GLY A 81 12.43 -3.93 -9.95
CA GLY A 81 11.37 -3.08 -9.42
C GLY A 81 11.36 -1.69 -10.04
N LEU A 82 12.54 -1.07 -10.22
CA LEU A 82 12.66 0.24 -10.83
C LEU A 82 12.22 0.24 -12.31
N ALA A 83 12.53 -0.82 -13.06
CA ALA A 83 12.11 -0.97 -14.45
C ALA A 83 10.60 -1.24 -14.60
N ALA A 84 9.95 -1.80 -13.58
CA ALA A 84 8.55 -2.16 -13.60
C ALA A 84 7.63 -1.16 -12.88
N THR A 85 8.19 -0.11 -12.29
CA THR A 85 7.44 0.95 -11.59
C THR A 85 7.64 2.31 -12.25
N THR A 86 6.72 3.22 -11.99
CA THR A 86 6.69 4.60 -12.50
C THR A 86 6.73 5.60 -11.36
N GLU A 87 6.73 6.90 -11.66
CA GLU A 87 6.83 7.97 -10.66
C GLU A 87 5.86 7.79 -9.49
N GLY A 88 6.37 7.89 -8.27
CA GLY A 88 5.57 7.83 -7.05
C GLY A 88 5.26 6.42 -6.55
N GLN A 89 5.35 5.39 -7.42
CA GLN A 89 5.02 4.01 -7.09
C GLN A 89 5.97 3.43 -6.06
N TYR A 90 5.39 2.73 -5.09
CA TYR A 90 6.13 1.97 -4.08
C TYR A 90 6.33 0.53 -4.54
N PHE A 91 7.50 -0.01 -4.25
CA PHE A 91 7.80 -1.42 -4.46
C PHE A 91 8.73 -1.96 -3.40
N ARG A 92 8.79 -3.30 -3.31
CA ARG A 92 9.80 -3.99 -2.51
C ARG A 92 10.62 -4.95 -3.34
N ALA A 93 11.91 -5.03 -3.04
CA ALA A 93 12.81 -5.99 -3.65
C ALA A 93 13.25 -7.02 -2.62
N PHE A 94 13.33 -8.28 -3.05
CA PHE A 94 13.97 -9.35 -2.30
C PHE A 94 15.47 -9.06 -2.18
N GLN A 95 16.03 -9.31 -1.00
CA GLN A 95 17.48 -9.40 -0.81
C GLN A 95 17.84 -10.61 0.03
N ASP A 96 18.89 -11.29 -0.40
CA ASP A 96 19.65 -12.22 0.43
C ASP A 96 20.86 -11.48 0.99
N ILE A 97 21.00 -11.46 2.32
CA ILE A 97 22.20 -10.99 2.98
C ILE A 97 22.65 -12.08 3.93
N ASN A 98 23.78 -12.71 3.62
CA ASN A 98 24.39 -13.77 4.43
C ASN A 98 23.43 -14.93 4.73
N GLY A 99 22.56 -15.31 3.76
CA GLY A 99 21.57 -16.37 3.93
C GLY A 99 20.27 -15.96 4.63
N PHE A 100 20.15 -14.68 5.02
CA PHE A 100 18.90 -14.13 5.53
C PHE A 100 18.08 -13.46 4.45
N VAL A 101 16.79 -13.77 4.46
CA VAL A 101 15.80 -13.12 3.61
C VAL A 101 15.37 -11.79 4.24
N LEU A 102 15.43 -10.73 3.44
CA LEU A 102 14.86 -9.43 3.77
C LEU A 102 14.16 -8.81 2.56
N PHE A 103 13.21 -7.92 2.85
CA PHE A 103 12.58 -7.07 1.86
C PHE A 103 13.00 -5.62 2.09
N ARG A 104 13.54 -4.97 1.06
CA ARG A 104 13.77 -3.51 1.07
C ARG A 104 12.66 -2.83 0.31
N TYR A 105 12.11 -1.78 0.90
CA TYR A 105 11.05 -0.95 0.34
C TYR A 105 11.65 0.29 -0.30
N TYR A 106 11.16 0.61 -1.48
CA TYR A 106 11.60 1.74 -2.29
C TYR A 106 10.38 2.49 -2.84
N GLN A 107 10.62 3.73 -3.23
CA GLN A 107 9.71 4.52 -4.06
C GLN A 107 10.48 4.93 -5.32
N ASN A 108 9.89 4.77 -6.49
CA ASN A 108 10.45 5.31 -7.71
C ASN A 108 10.22 6.83 -7.73
N VAL A 109 11.31 7.60 -7.65
CA VAL A 109 11.29 9.06 -7.71
C VAL A 109 12.22 9.50 -8.82
N SER A 110 11.63 10.08 -9.87
CA SER A 110 12.30 10.55 -11.08
C SER A 110 13.20 9.49 -11.73
N GLY A 111 12.76 8.24 -11.74
CA GLY A 111 13.51 7.12 -12.32
C GLY A 111 14.63 6.59 -11.43
N ALA A 112 14.65 6.95 -10.14
CA ALA A 112 15.57 6.41 -9.15
C ALA A 112 14.83 5.66 -8.03
N ALA A 113 15.37 4.52 -7.59
CA ALA A 113 14.83 3.77 -6.48
C ALA A 113 15.24 4.42 -5.14
N VAL A 114 14.36 5.21 -4.55
CA VAL A 114 14.59 5.87 -3.25
C VAL A 114 14.18 4.94 -2.11
N PHE A 115 15.14 4.52 -1.29
CA PHE A 115 14.91 3.65 -0.14
C PHE A 115 13.97 4.28 0.90
N LYS A 116 13.03 3.49 1.43
CA LYS A 116 12.04 3.92 2.44
C LYS A 116 12.08 3.09 3.72
N GLY A 117 12.68 1.91 3.69
CA GLY A 117 12.81 1.05 4.86
C GLY A 117 13.07 -0.41 4.48
N SER A 118 13.24 -1.24 5.50
CA SER A 118 13.48 -2.68 5.33
C SER A 118 12.70 -3.49 6.35
N LEU A 119 12.26 -4.68 5.95
CA LEU A 119 11.68 -5.69 6.82
C LEU A 119 12.61 -6.90 6.86
N LEU A 120 13.02 -7.29 8.07
CA LEU A 120 13.84 -8.47 8.33
C LEU A 120 12.95 -9.73 8.37
N GLY A 121 13.46 -10.84 7.83
CA GLY A 121 12.83 -12.14 7.98
C GLY A 121 12.85 -12.66 9.42
N ASN A 122 11.98 -13.62 9.72
CA ASN A 122 11.86 -14.23 11.04
C ASN A 122 13.17 -14.91 11.49
N ALA A 123 13.82 -15.67 10.60
CA ALA A 123 15.07 -16.37 10.91
C ALA A 123 16.19 -15.41 11.38
N ALA A 124 16.35 -14.28 10.68
CA ALA A 124 17.33 -13.25 11.06
C ALA A 124 17.00 -12.63 12.43
N SER A 125 15.70 -12.46 12.71
CA SER A 125 15.22 -11.87 13.96
C SER A 125 15.43 -12.83 15.14
N GLU A 126 15.21 -14.13 14.92
CA GLU A 126 15.44 -15.20 15.89
C GLU A 126 16.93 -15.35 16.21
N GLU A 127 17.80 -15.34 15.20
CA GLU A 127 19.25 -15.38 15.42
C GLU A 127 19.76 -14.16 16.17
N LEU A 128 19.26 -12.96 15.85
CA LEU A 128 19.59 -11.75 16.60
C LEU A 128 19.12 -11.85 18.06
N ALA A 129 17.92 -12.39 18.30
CA ALA A 129 17.40 -12.59 19.65
C ALA A 129 18.24 -13.62 20.45
N ALA A 130 18.67 -14.70 19.80
CA ALA A 130 19.55 -15.70 20.40
C ALA A 130 20.96 -15.14 20.69
N LEU A 131 21.49 -14.30 19.79
CA LEU A 131 22.73 -13.60 20.03
C LEU A 131 22.60 -12.67 21.24
N LEU A 132 21.52 -11.87 21.31
CA LEU A 132 21.28 -10.93 22.40
C LEU A 132 21.06 -11.64 23.75
N SER A 133 20.53 -12.85 23.76
CA SER A 133 20.42 -13.66 24.98
C SER A 133 21.74 -14.32 25.38
N SER A 134 22.61 -14.65 24.42
CA SER A 134 23.95 -15.20 24.68
C SER A 134 24.96 -14.15 25.13
N VAL A 135 24.83 -12.92 24.63
CA VAL A 135 25.57 -11.75 25.10
C VAL A 135 24.85 -11.27 26.34
N GLY A 136 25.07 -11.95 27.46
CA GLY A 136 24.42 -11.64 28.74
C GLY A 136 24.48 -10.15 29.03
N TYR A 137 23.38 -9.45 28.75
CA TYR A 137 23.25 -8.06 29.13
C TYR A 137 23.08 -8.10 30.64
N PHE A 138 24.14 -7.74 31.36
CA PHE A 138 24.04 -7.46 32.79
C PHE A 138 23.15 -6.22 32.95
N ILE A 139 21.83 -6.39 32.89
CA ILE A 139 20.91 -5.45 33.50
C ILE A 139 21.07 -5.74 34.99
N GLY A 140 22.01 -5.05 35.62
CA GLY A 140 22.37 -5.26 37.02
C GLY A 140 21.19 -5.01 37.95
N ASN A 141 20.36 -6.02 38.15
CA ASN A 141 19.51 -6.20 39.32
C ASN A 141 20.09 -7.25 40.28
N GLU A 142 21.23 -7.87 39.93
CA GLU A 142 21.91 -8.93 40.71
C GLU A 142 23.27 -8.56 41.29
N PHE A 143 23.69 -7.29 41.19
CA PHE A 143 24.84 -6.86 41.98
C PHE A 143 24.35 -6.46 43.38
N ASP A 144 24.76 -7.26 44.36
CA ASP A 144 24.56 -7.08 45.80
C ASP A 144 24.80 -5.61 46.15
N THR A 145 23.73 -4.86 46.43
CA THR A 145 23.79 -3.39 46.63
C THR A 145 24.64 -3.00 47.84
N ASP A 146 24.98 -3.96 48.69
CA ASP A 146 25.83 -3.82 49.87
C ASP A 146 27.33 -4.04 49.59
N LYS A 147 27.73 -4.38 48.35
CA LYS A 147 29.14 -4.64 47.98
C LYS A 147 29.71 -3.56 47.06
N GLN A 148 30.98 -3.22 47.30
CA GLN A 148 31.74 -2.31 46.46
C GLN A 148 32.32 -3.07 45.27
N TYR A 149 31.95 -2.68 44.05
CA TYR A 149 32.49 -3.27 42.83
C TYR A 149 33.41 -2.27 42.11
N PRO A 150 34.69 -2.62 41.85
CA PRO A 150 35.59 -1.74 41.15
C PRO A 150 35.23 -1.66 39.66
N VAL A 151 35.04 -0.45 39.16
CA VAL A 151 34.91 -0.15 37.73
C VAL A 151 36.29 0.19 37.19
N ILE A 152 36.79 -0.61 36.26
CA ILE A 152 38.14 -0.49 35.68
C ILE A 152 38.10 -0.25 34.17
N ASP A 153 39.07 0.48 33.63
CA ASP A 153 39.22 0.65 32.19
C ASP A 153 39.88 -0.57 31.51
N SER A 154 40.00 -0.53 30.18
CA SER A 154 40.68 -1.58 29.39
C SER A 154 42.15 -1.77 29.75
N ASN A 155 42.77 -0.78 30.40
CA ASN A 155 44.16 -0.80 30.88
C ASN A 155 44.27 -1.22 32.36
N LYS A 156 43.19 -1.74 32.96
CA LYS A 156 43.12 -2.17 34.37
C LYS A 156 43.28 -1.03 35.40
N ARG A 157 43.02 0.22 35.02
CA ARG A 157 43.03 1.36 35.93
C ARG A 157 41.67 1.52 36.61
N LEU A 158 41.66 1.72 37.92
CA LEU A 158 40.44 1.99 38.69
C LEU A 158 39.89 3.38 38.34
N LEU A 159 38.64 3.42 37.88
CA LEU A 159 37.92 4.64 37.53
C LEU A 159 37.02 5.10 38.68
N CYS A 160 36.21 4.18 39.21
CA CYS A 160 35.30 4.42 40.33
C CYS A 160 34.92 3.10 41.01
N TRP A 161 34.30 3.21 42.18
CA TRP A 161 33.61 2.13 42.85
C TRP A 161 32.12 2.29 42.64
N TRP A 162 31.45 1.20 42.26
CA TRP A 162 30.00 1.10 42.18
C TRP A 162 29.46 0.48 43.48
N MET A 163 28.46 1.11 44.09
CA MET A 163 27.82 0.66 45.33
C MET A 163 26.29 0.79 45.21
N GLY A 164 25.68 0.12 44.22
CA GLY A 164 24.25 0.26 43.96
C GLY A 164 23.92 1.53 43.14
N PRO A 165 23.09 2.46 43.64
CA PRO A 165 22.70 3.65 42.89
C PRO A 165 23.83 4.71 42.76
N ASP A 166 24.85 4.66 43.61
CA ASP A 166 25.88 5.68 43.72
C ASP A 166 27.26 5.22 43.17
N TYR A 167 28.01 6.18 42.62
CA TYR A 167 29.39 6.00 42.14
C TYR A 167 30.38 6.82 42.98
N HIS A 168 31.44 6.18 43.46
CA HIS A 168 32.51 6.84 44.22
C HIS A 168 33.82 6.88 43.44
N ILE A 169 34.37 8.08 43.22
CA ILE A 169 35.64 8.27 42.51
C ILE A 169 36.81 8.25 43.53
N PRO A 170 37.86 7.44 43.33
CA PRO A 170 38.99 7.36 44.24
C PRO A 170 39.71 8.73 44.32
N GLY A 171 39.80 9.29 45.53
CA GLY A 171 40.52 10.55 45.77
C GLY A 171 39.68 11.83 45.71
N SER A 172 38.35 11.74 45.58
CA SER A 172 37.49 12.90 45.87
C SER A 172 37.37 13.07 47.39
N VAL A 173 38.16 13.99 47.95
CA VAL A 173 37.96 14.47 49.32
C VAL A 173 36.58 15.15 49.32
N HIS A 174 35.65 14.62 50.11
CA HIS A 174 34.34 15.25 50.30
C HIS A 174 34.52 16.73 50.68
N ALA A 175 33.92 17.61 49.88
CA ALA A 175 33.48 18.93 50.27
C ALA A 175 31.95 18.96 50.14
#